data_AF-A0A1B5E119-F1
#
_entry.id   AF-A0A1B5E119-F1
#
_cell.length_a   1.000
_cell.length_b   1.000
_cell.length_c   1.000
_cell.angle_alpha   90.00
_cell.angle_beta   90.00
_cell.angle_gamma   90.00
#
_symmetry.space_group_name_H-M   'P 1'
#
loop_
_entity.id
_entity.type
_entity.pdbx_description
1 polymer ?
#
loop_
_entity_poly.entity_id
_entity_poly.type
_entity_poly.pdbx_seq_one_letter_code
_entity_poly.pdbx_strand_id
1 'polypeptide(L)'
;MIEYEEQHRRAKAFMVRVFADWVDDVSHQWPAYAYDEPIYEALLAKWRTPSPDDLMPCLLAACDRHTWQTGKESQKNSYDFNQDWHLERVPVEILYILRLRQWEGLANPQKIDHPLLAAPFDQLPPEQPVLSWTS
;
A
#
# COMPACT_ATOMS: atom_id res chain seq x y z
N MET A 1 -13.22 20.58 1.66
CA MET A 1 -12.16 20.25 2.64
C MET A 1 -12.43 18.81 3.01
N ILE A 2 -11.72 17.86 2.38
CA ILE A 2 -11.86 16.44 2.76
C ILE A 2 -11.16 16.35 4.12
N GLU A 3 -11.93 16.13 5.17
CA GLU A 3 -11.40 16.10 6.54
C GLU A 3 -10.34 14.99 6.64
N TYR A 4 -9.25 15.29 7.34
CA TYR A 4 -8.09 14.43 7.62
C TYR A 4 -8.42 12.97 7.94
N GLU A 5 -9.58 12.71 8.55
CA GLU A 5 -10.09 11.37 8.85
C GLU A 5 -10.54 10.56 7.62
N GLU A 6 -11.04 11.21 6.56
CA GLU A 6 -11.51 10.52 5.35
C GLU A 6 -10.35 9.89 4.57
N GLN A 7 -9.22 10.59 4.41
CA GLN A 7 -8.05 10.04 3.72
C GLN A 7 -7.45 8.84 4.49
N HIS A 8 -7.41 8.90 5.81
CA HIS A 8 -6.96 7.80 6.67
C HIS A 8 -7.86 6.58 6.58
N ARG A 9 -9.17 6.77 6.48
CA ARG A 9 -10.15 5.69 6.33
C ARG A 9 -10.02 4.96 4.99
N ARG A 10 -9.66 5.68 3.92
CA ARG A 10 -9.46 5.12 2.57
C ARG A 10 -8.30 4.13 2.49
N ALA A 11 -7.11 4.55 2.91
CA ALA A 11 -5.91 3.71 2.90
C ALA A 11 -6.05 2.47 3.81
N LYS A 12 -6.64 2.64 4.99
CA LYS A 12 -6.97 1.51 5.88
C LYS A 12 -7.95 0.54 5.21
N ALA A 13 -8.97 1.06 4.52
CA ALA A 13 -9.90 0.22 3.79
C ALA A 13 -9.20 -0.54 2.65
N PHE A 14 -8.23 0.06 1.97
CA PHE A 14 -7.46 -0.62 0.91
C PHE A 14 -6.75 -1.88 1.43
N MET A 15 -5.92 -1.79 2.48
CA MET A 15 -5.20 -2.96 2.98
C MET A 15 -6.14 -4.07 3.46
N VAL A 16 -7.24 -3.72 4.13
CA VAL A 16 -8.21 -4.72 4.58
C VAL A 16 -8.98 -5.32 3.41
N ARG A 17 -9.24 -4.56 2.34
CA ARG A 17 -9.85 -5.09 1.11
C ARG A 17 -8.93 -6.03 0.35
N VAL A 18 -7.64 -5.72 0.25
CA VAL A 18 -6.65 -6.65 -0.33
C VAL A 18 -6.56 -7.91 0.51
N PHE A 19 -6.57 -7.80 1.85
CA PHE A 19 -6.63 -8.96 2.73
C PHE A 19 -7.89 -9.81 2.50
N ALA A 20 -9.05 -9.17 2.43
CA ALA A 20 -10.34 -9.83 2.19
C ALA A 20 -10.34 -10.57 0.85
N ASP A 21 -9.79 -9.96 -0.20
CA ASP A 21 -9.60 -10.61 -1.50
C ASP A 21 -8.63 -11.80 -1.41
N TRP A 22 -7.54 -11.66 -0.63
CA TRP A 22 -6.57 -12.74 -0.42
C TRP A 22 -7.20 -13.98 0.21
N VAL A 23 -8.02 -13.80 1.25
CA VAL A 23 -8.70 -14.90 1.97
C VAL A 23 -10.03 -15.34 1.35
N ASP A 24 -10.40 -14.80 0.19
CA ASP A 24 -11.66 -15.06 -0.53
C ASP A 24 -12.93 -14.67 0.28
N ASP A 25 -12.82 -13.69 1.20
CA ASP A 25 -13.93 -13.12 1.97
C ASP A 25 -14.36 -11.76 1.41
N VAL A 26 -14.80 -11.75 0.15
CA VAL A 26 -15.26 -10.54 -0.55
C VAL A 26 -16.73 -10.20 -0.27
N SER A 27 -17.34 -10.84 0.73
CA SER A 27 -18.76 -10.67 1.09
C SER A 27 -19.05 -9.33 1.79
N HIS A 28 -18.01 -8.67 2.29
CA HIS A 28 -18.14 -7.46 3.09
C HIS A 28 -18.58 -6.25 2.24
N GLN A 29 -19.63 -5.57 2.69
CA GLN A 29 -20.06 -4.30 2.11
C GLN A 29 -19.21 -3.16 2.66
N TRP A 30 -18.38 -2.57 1.81
CA TRP A 30 -17.55 -1.43 2.21
C TRP A 30 -18.31 -0.12 2.05
N PRO A 31 -18.06 0.87 2.93
CA PRO A 31 -18.60 2.21 2.75
C PRO A 31 -18.08 2.84 1.45
N ALA A 32 -18.86 3.74 0.85
CA ALA A 32 -18.56 4.33 -0.46
C ALA A 32 -17.13 4.91 -0.55
N TYR A 33 -16.65 5.54 0.52
CA TYR A 33 -15.30 6.12 0.54
C TYR A 33 -14.19 5.11 0.27
N ALA A 34 -14.41 3.82 0.55
CA ALA A 34 -13.42 2.78 0.35
C ALA A 34 -13.08 2.56 -1.14
N TYR A 35 -13.94 3.04 -2.06
CA TYR A 35 -13.81 2.89 -3.51
C TYR A 35 -13.43 4.18 -4.24
N ASP A 36 -13.31 5.30 -3.51
CA ASP A 36 -13.16 6.64 -4.09
C ASP A 36 -11.80 6.89 -4.75
N GLU A 37 -10.85 5.98 -4.60
CA GLU A 37 -9.46 6.19 -4.99
C GLU A 37 -9.04 5.25 -6.13
N PRO A 38 -9.02 5.73 -7.39
CA PRO A 38 -8.78 4.89 -8.56
C PRO A 38 -7.48 4.11 -8.53
N ILE A 39 -6.43 4.65 -7.89
CA ILE A 39 -5.15 3.96 -7.81
C ILE A 39 -5.22 2.71 -6.93
N TYR A 40 -6.01 2.76 -5.85
CA TYR A 40 -6.22 1.61 -4.97
C TYR A 40 -7.10 0.55 -5.64
N GLU A 41 -8.11 0.95 -6.42
CA GLU A 41 -8.88 -0.01 -7.24
C GLU A 41 -8.00 -0.69 -8.29
N ALA A 42 -7.12 0.05 -8.94
CA ALA A 42 -6.21 -0.52 -9.94
C ALA A 42 -5.22 -1.51 -9.32
N LEU A 43 -4.71 -1.21 -8.12
CA LEU A 43 -3.88 -2.15 -7.36
C LEU A 43 -4.67 -3.40 -6.96
N LEU A 44 -5.87 -3.24 -6.41
CA LEU A 44 -6.74 -4.36 -6.02
C LEU A 44 -7.13 -5.24 -7.22
N ALA A 45 -7.33 -4.65 -8.41
CA ALA A 45 -7.65 -5.43 -9.60
C ALA A 45 -6.44 -6.20 -10.18
N LYS A 46 -5.22 -5.75 -9.89
CA LYS A 46 -4.00 -6.27 -10.53
C LYS A 46 -3.05 -7.00 -9.60
N TRP A 47 -3.24 -6.96 -8.28
CA TRP A 47 -2.25 -7.53 -7.36
C TRP A 47 -2.03 -9.04 -7.52
N ARG A 48 -2.97 -9.78 -8.13
CA ARG A 48 -2.85 -11.21 -8.49
C ARG A 48 -2.39 -11.47 -9.93
N THR A 49 -2.03 -10.46 -10.72
CA THR A 49 -1.58 -10.70 -12.11
C THR A 49 -0.32 -11.57 -12.12
N PRO A 50 -0.24 -12.62 -12.97
CA PRO A 50 0.95 -13.48 -13.00
C PRO A 50 2.21 -12.71 -13.38
N SER A 51 2.09 -11.79 -14.34
CA SER A 51 3.20 -10.93 -14.74
C SER A 51 3.37 -9.79 -13.73
N PRO A 52 4.58 -9.61 -13.16
CA PRO A 52 4.88 -8.45 -12.33
C PRO A 52 4.88 -7.14 -13.14
N ASP A 53 5.15 -7.22 -14.45
CA ASP A 53 5.19 -6.05 -15.33
C ASP A 53 3.81 -5.40 -15.50
N ASP A 54 2.73 -6.19 -15.37
CA ASP A 54 1.35 -5.67 -15.44
C ASP A 54 0.96 -4.87 -14.20
N LEU A 55 1.60 -5.17 -13.06
CA LEU A 55 1.39 -4.53 -11.76
C LEU A 55 2.28 -3.28 -11.59
N MET A 56 3.48 -3.28 -12.19
CA MET A 56 4.47 -2.20 -12.05
C MET A 56 3.90 -0.78 -12.26
N PRO A 57 3.10 -0.49 -13.32
CA PRO A 57 2.56 0.85 -13.51
C PRO A 57 1.67 1.32 -12.36
N CYS A 58 0.94 0.41 -11.72
CA CYS A 58 0.08 0.74 -10.58
C CYS A 58 0.91 1.01 -9.31
N LEU A 59 2.00 0.28 -9.10
CA LEU A 59 2.91 0.53 -7.97
C LEU A 59 3.58 1.90 -8.10
N LEU A 60 4.09 2.23 -9.29
CA LEU A 60 4.70 3.54 -9.55
C LEU A 60 3.69 4.69 -9.39
N ALA A 61 2.48 4.54 -9.93
CA ALA A 61 1.46 5.57 -9.79
C ALA A 61 1.00 5.78 -8.33
N ALA A 62 1.03 4.74 -7.48
CA ALA A 62 0.80 4.90 -6.04
C ALA A 62 1.91 5.73 -5.37
N CYS A 63 3.16 5.47 -5.74
CA CYS A 63 4.32 6.25 -5.27
C CYS A 63 4.30 7.71 -5.74
N ASP A 64 3.99 7.96 -7.02
CA ASP A 64 3.95 9.30 -7.61
C ASP A 64 2.86 10.15 -6.96
N ARG A 65 1.68 9.56 -6.74
CA ARG A 65 0.57 10.21 -6.04
C ARG A 65 0.99 10.66 -4.64
N HIS A 66 1.69 9.80 -3.89
CA HIS A 66 2.16 10.14 -2.55
C HIS A 66 3.09 11.37 -2.59
N THR A 67 4.07 11.35 -3.50
CA THR A 67 5.02 12.46 -3.69
C THR A 67 4.31 13.78 -4.04
N TRP A 68 3.27 13.72 -4.86
CA TRP A 68 2.49 14.91 -5.22
C TRP A 68 1.62 15.44 -4.08
N GLN A 69 1.10 14.56 -3.22
CA GLN A 69 0.29 14.95 -2.06
C GLN A 69 1.14 15.62 -0.98
N THR A 70 2.29 15.03 -0.64
CA THR A 70 3.22 15.55 0.37
C THR A 70 3.87 16.86 -0.06
N GLY A 71 4.20 17.00 -1.36
CA GLY A 71 4.73 18.24 -1.93
C GLY A 71 3.77 19.44 -1.86
N LYS A 72 2.46 19.20 -1.74
CA LYS A 72 1.45 20.26 -1.56
C LYS A 72 1.24 20.66 -0.10
N GLU A 73 1.43 19.73 0.82
CA GLU A 73 1.25 19.95 2.26
C GLU A 73 2.44 20.72 2.86
N SER A 74 3.65 20.47 2.36
CA SER A 74 4.88 21.13 2.81
C SER A 74 4.97 22.63 2.53
N GLN A 75 4.17 23.18 1.61
CA GLN A 75 4.20 24.62 1.29
C GLN A 75 3.43 25.51 2.26
N LYS A 76 2.59 24.96 3.15
CA LYS A 76 1.77 25.77 4.05
C LYS A 76 1.88 25.47 5.55
N ASN A 77 2.32 24.29 5.98
CA ASN A 77 2.33 23.92 7.41
C ASN A 77 3.46 22.93 7.78
N SER A 78 4.73 23.28 7.56
CA SER A 78 5.85 22.47 8.07
C SER A 78 6.13 22.79 9.54
N TYR A 79 5.56 22.01 10.47
CA TYR A 79 6.00 22.01 11.87
C TYR A 79 6.92 20.81 12.09
N ASP A 80 8.14 21.06 12.58
CA ASP A 80 9.26 20.10 12.78
C ASP A 80 8.95 18.85 13.64
N PHE A 81 7.77 18.76 14.25
CA PHE A 81 7.36 17.62 15.09
C PHE A 81 5.91 17.18 14.87
N ASN A 82 5.32 17.52 13.72
CA ASN A 82 3.94 17.15 13.42
C ASN A 82 3.94 16.09 12.31
N GLN A 83 3.51 14.87 12.64
CA GLN A 83 2.90 13.95 11.67
C GLN A 83 3.80 13.16 10.68
N ASP A 84 5.10 13.02 10.93
CA ASP A 84 6.01 12.24 10.05
C ASP A 84 5.71 10.73 9.94
N TRP A 85 4.84 10.16 10.78
CA TRP A 85 4.34 8.78 10.63
C TRP A 85 3.48 8.58 9.35
N HIS A 86 3.19 9.65 8.60
CA HIS A 86 2.31 9.62 7.43
C HIS A 86 3.05 9.36 6.11
N LEU A 87 4.38 9.50 6.08
CA LEU A 87 5.22 9.34 4.88
C LEU A 87 5.49 7.87 4.51
N GLU A 88 5.47 6.97 5.49
CA GLU A 88 5.91 5.57 5.28
C GLU A 88 4.78 4.61 4.86
N ARG A 89 3.55 5.09 4.72
CA ARG A 89 2.40 4.20 4.49
C ARG A 89 2.36 3.57 3.12
N VAL A 90 2.59 4.35 2.07
CA VAL A 90 2.59 3.85 0.69
C VAL A 90 3.70 2.82 0.47
N PRO A 91 4.94 3.02 0.96
CA PRO A 91 5.92 1.94 0.99
C PRO A 91 5.43 0.66 1.65
N VAL A 92 4.79 0.76 2.82
CA VAL A 92 4.27 -0.40 3.55
C VAL A 92 3.11 -1.08 2.82
N GLU A 93 2.20 -0.33 2.23
CA GLU A 93 1.10 -0.85 1.39
C GLU A 93 1.64 -1.63 0.18
N ILE A 94 2.72 -1.14 -0.44
CA ILE A 94 3.40 -1.82 -1.54
C ILE A 94 4.06 -3.11 -1.05
N LEU A 95 4.85 -3.05 0.02
CA LEU A 95 5.48 -4.23 0.62
C LEU A 95 4.43 -5.28 1.03
N TYR A 96 3.26 -4.84 1.50
CA TYR A 96 2.15 -5.70 1.84
C TYR A 96 1.65 -6.50 0.62
N ILE A 97 1.40 -5.84 -0.52
CA ILE A 97 1.03 -6.51 -1.78
C ILE A 97 2.11 -7.50 -2.22
N LEU A 98 3.38 -7.09 -2.19
CA LEU A 98 4.50 -7.94 -2.59
C LEU A 98 4.61 -9.17 -1.70
N ARG A 99 4.34 -9.04 -0.38
CA ARG A 99 4.33 -10.18 0.53
C ARG A 99 3.19 -11.15 0.20
N LEU A 100 1.98 -10.66 -0.05
CA LEU A 100 0.87 -11.53 -0.42
C LEU A 100 1.14 -12.28 -1.72
N ARG A 101 1.70 -11.60 -2.73
CA ARG A 101 2.16 -12.24 -3.98
C ARG A 101 3.18 -13.34 -3.71
N GLN A 102 4.16 -13.10 -2.84
CA GLN A 102 5.15 -14.11 -2.46
C GLN A 102 4.49 -15.35 -1.84
N TRP A 103 3.50 -15.16 -0.96
CA TRP A 103 2.75 -16.27 -0.35
C TRP A 103 1.88 -17.04 -1.35
N GLU A 104 1.37 -16.37 -2.39
CA GLU A 104 0.65 -17.00 -3.50
C GLU A 104 1.58 -17.65 -4.54
N GLY A 105 2.90 -17.58 -4.37
CA GLY A 105 3.88 -18.08 -5.34
C GLY A 105 3.97 -17.24 -6.62
N LEU A 106 3.44 -16.02 -6.61
CA LEU A 106 3.52 -15.08 -7.74
C LEU A 106 4.86 -14.35 -7.76
N ALA A 107 5.39 -14.12 -8.96
CA ALA A 107 6.63 -13.36 -9.13
C ALA A 107 6.42 -11.89 -8.74
N ASN A 108 7.35 -11.33 -7.96
CA ASN A 108 7.37 -9.89 -7.68
C ASN A 108 8.25 -9.14 -8.68
N PRO A 109 8.00 -7.84 -8.91
CA PRO A 109 8.91 -7.01 -9.69
C PRO A 109 10.30 -6.99 -9.05
N GLN A 110 11.34 -7.16 -9.85
CA GLN A 110 12.73 -7.27 -9.35
C GLN A 110 13.26 -5.95 -8.76
N LYS A 111 12.80 -4.81 -9.31
CA LYS A 111 13.17 -3.48 -8.83
C LYS A 111 12.04 -2.51 -9.13
N ILE A 112 11.64 -1.71 -8.15
CA ILE A 112 10.72 -0.58 -8.33
C ILE A 112 11.56 0.69 -8.21
N ASP A 113 11.77 1.39 -9.33
CA ASP A 113 12.68 2.53 -9.38
C ASP A 113 11.97 3.81 -8.94
N HIS A 114 11.83 4.00 -7.63
CA HIS A 114 11.18 5.19 -7.07
C HIS A 114 11.82 5.61 -5.73
N PRO A 115 12.12 6.92 -5.49
CA PRO A 115 12.78 7.38 -4.26
C PRO A 115 12.07 7.02 -2.96
N LEU A 116 10.74 6.99 -2.98
CA LEU A 116 9.89 6.56 -1.86
C LEU A 116 10.13 5.10 -1.42
N LEU A 117 10.63 4.26 -2.33
CA LEU A 117 10.96 2.86 -2.08
C LEU A 117 12.48 2.64 -1.95
N ALA A 118 13.24 3.70 -1.68
CA ALA A 118 14.62 3.54 -1.24
C ALA A 118 14.67 2.84 0.14
N ALA A 119 15.87 2.41 0.54
CA ALA A 119 16.08 1.79 1.84
C ALA A 119 15.44 2.62 2.98
N PRO A 120 14.65 2.01 3.87
CA PRO A 120 14.57 0.56 4.13
C PRO A 120 13.45 -0.21 3.37
N PHE A 121 12.77 0.42 2.41
CA PHE A 121 11.61 -0.18 1.72
C PHE A 121 11.96 -0.81 0.36
N ASP A 122 13.24 -0.86 0.02
CA ASP A 122 13.76 -1.42 -1.23
C ASP A 122 13.62 -2.95 -1.29
N GLN A 123 13.39 -3.59 -0.15
CA GLN A 123 13.33 -5.04 0.00
C GLN A 123 12.17 -5.46 0.89
N LEU A 124 11.62 -6.65 0.60
CA LEU A 124 10.70 -7.30 1.53
C LEU A 124 11.45 -7.64 2.84
N PRO A 125 10.89 -7.29 4.00
CA PRO A 125 11.42 -7.75 5.28
C PRO A 125 11.51 -9.29 5.29
N PRO A 126 12.45 -9.89 6.04
CA PRO A 126 12.45 -11.34 6.22
C PRO A 126 11.15 -11.79 6.90
N GLU A 127 10.68 -12.99 6.54
CA GLU A 127 9.55 -13.61 7.23
C GLU A 127 9.86 -13.77 8.70
N GLN A 128 8.94 -13.34 9.55
CA GLN A 128 9.07 -13.52 10.99
C GLN A 128 8.61 -14.92 11.35
N PRO A 129 9.37 -15.67 12.16
CA PRO A 129 8.94 -16.99 12.61
C PRO A 129 7.65 -16.84 13.43
N VAL A 130 6.67 -17.74 13.20
CA VAL A 130 5.52 -17.85 14.08
C VAL A 130 6.04 -18.35 15.42
N LEU A 131 5.92 -17.54 16.47
CA LEU A 131 6.22 -17.96 17.83
C LEU A 131 5.26 -19.08 18.21
N SER A 132 5.74 -20.31 18.16
CA SER A 132 5.02 -21.46 18.72
C SER A 132 5.22 -21.43 20.24
N TRP A 133 4.26 -20.86 20.95
CA TRP A 133 4.16 -21.04 22.40
C TRP A 133 3.72 -22.48 22.66
N THR A 134 4.67 -23.42 22.62
CA THR A 134 4.44 -24.75 23.17
C THR A 134 4.54 -24.64 24.69
N SER A 135 3.39 -24.74 25.36
CA SER A 135 3.27 -24.98 26.81
C SER A 135 3.13 -26.46 27.08
#